data_AF-A0A542S9G0-F1
#
_entry.id   AF-A0A542S9G0-F1
#
_cell.length_a   1.000
_cell.length_b   1.000
_cell.length_c   1.000
_cell.angle_alpha   90.00
_cell.angle_beta   90.00
_cell.angle_gamma   90.00
#
_symmetry.space_group_name_H-M   'P 1'
#
loop_
_entity.id
_entity.type
_entity.pdbx_description
1 polymer ?
#
loop_
_entity_poly.entity_id
_entity_poly.type
_entity_poly.pdbx_seq_one_letter_code
_entity_poly.pdbx_strand_id
1 'polypeptide(L)' 'MSDPRARRQARQHLADRLILEYAGAVPAGQVLAAVLRAEQLLQAYHPDEGRRMALCEELVRHRLAESLTRRRAPRLVIAS' A
#
# COMPACT_ATOMS: atom_id res chain seq x y z
N MET A 1 12.57 21.26 -6.47
CA MET A 1 11.86 21.04 -5.18
C MET A 1 10.43 20.70 -5.51
N SER A 2 9.97 19.50 -5.15
CA SER A 2 8.59 19.11 -5.41
C SER A 2 7.62 19.79 -4.45
N ASP A 3 6.44 20.16 -4.97
CA ASP A 3 5.38 20.79 -4.20
C ASP A 3 4.79 19.79 -3.17
N PRO A 4 4.87 20.07 -1.85
CA PRO A 4 4.32 19.19 -0.83
C PRO A 4 2.81 18.95 -0.98
N ARG A 5 2.07 19.88 -1.61
CA ARG A 5 0.64 19.71 -1.91
C ARG A 5 0.42 18.69 -3.02
N ALA A 6 1.21 18.76 -4.09
CA ALA A 6 1.16 17.79 -5.19
C ALA A 6 1.47 16.38 -4.70
N ARG A 7 2.47 16.23 -3.83
CA ARG A 7 2.80 14.94 -3.20
C ARG A 7 1.64 14.40 -2.36
N ARG A 8 1.02 15.25 -1.53
CA ARG A 8 -0.15 14.87 -0.72
C ARG A 8 -1.33 14.43 -1.60
N GLN A 9 -1.59 15.14 -2.71
CA GLN A 9 -2.64 14.78 -3.66
C GLN A 9 -2.36 13.45 -4.36
N ALA A 10 -1.15 13.25 -4.87
CA ALA A 10 -0.76 12.01 -5.54
C ALA A 10 -0.93 10.78 -4.61
N ARG A 11 -0.54 10.93 -3.34
CA ARG A 11 -0.78 9.90 -2.32
C ARG A 11 -2.26 9.65 -2.06
N GLN A 12 -3.05 10.71 -1.94
CA GLN A 12 -4.48 10.59 -1.70
C GLN A 12 -5.15 9.85 -2.86
N HIS A 13 -4.84 10.23 -4.11
CA HIS A 13 -5.33 9.54 -5.30
C HIS A 13 -4.92 8.07 -5.33
N LEU A 14 -3.67 7.74 -4.98
CA LEU A 14 -3.23 6.35 -4.86
C LEU A 14 -4.05 5.59 -3.81
N ALA A 15 -4.21 6.16 -2.62
CA ALA A 15 -4.99 5.55 -1.54
C ALA A 15 -6.45 5.33 -1.96
N ASP A 16 -7.10 6.33 -2.56
CA ASP A 16 -8.49 6.26 -3.00
C ASP A 16 -8.70 5.14 -4.03
N ARG A 17 -7.81 5.05 -5.04
CA ARG A 17 -7.87 3.97 -6.03
C ARG A 17 -7.72 2.60 -5.38
N LEU A 18 -6.75 2.43 -4.47
CA LEU A 18 -6.52 1.15 -3.80
C LEU A 18 -7.66 0.81 -2.84
N ILE A 19 -8.29 1.79 -2.19
CA ILE A 19 -9.47 1.57 -1.35
C ILE A 19 -10.61 1.00 -2.20
N LEU A 20 -10.81 1.53 -3.41
CA LEU A 20 -11.81 1.01 -4.35
C LEU A 20 -11.43 -0.39 -4.87
N GLU A 21 -10.16 -0.60 -5.24
CA GLU A 21 -9.65 -1.89 -5.76
C GLU A 21 -9.79 -3.02 -4.74
N TYR A 22 -9.56 -2.75 -3.45
CA TYR A 22 -9.65 -3.73 -2.37
C TYR A 22 -10.95 -3.63 -1.54
N ALA A 23 -11.95 -2.92 -2.05
CA ALA A 23 -13.23 -2.73 -1.37
C ALA A 23 -13.88 -4.08 -1.01
N GLY A 24 -14.36 -4.19 0.24
CA GLY A 24 -14.97 -5.42 0.76
C GLY A 24 -13.97 -6.53 1.15
N ALA A 25 -12.71 -6.46 0.70
CA ALA A 25 -11.66 -7.40 1.10
C ALA A 25 -10.76 -6.83 2.21
N VAL A 26 -10.45 -5.54 2.15
CA VAL A 26 -9.58 -4.84 3.11
C VAL A 26 -10.27 -3.58 3.62
N PRO A 27 -10.26 -3.30 4.94
CA PRO A 27 -10.76 -2.04 5.48
C PRO A 27 -10.00 -0.84 4.92
N ALA A 28 -10.71 0.23 4.55
CA ALA A 28 -10.10 1.43 3.96
C ALA A 28 -8.94 2.01 4.80
N GLY A 29 -9.08 1.99 6.14
CA GLY A 29 -8.02 2.42 7.05
C GLY A 29 -6.74 1.58 6.97
N GLN A 30 -6.84 0.27 6.66
CA GLN A 30 -5.67 -0.59 6.46
C GLN A 30 -4.98 -0.28 5.13
N VAL A 31 -5.74 0.01 4.08
CA VAL A 31 -5.20 0.43 2.78
C VAL A 31 -4.45 1.76 2.92
N LEU A 32 -5.07 2.76 3.55
CA LEU A 32 -4.43 4.07 3.80
C LEU A 32 -3.15 3.92 4.63
N ALA A 33 -3.18 3.13 5.70
CA ALA A 33 -2.02 2.88 6.53
C ALA A 33 -0.88 2.19 5.75
N ALA A 34 -1.20 1.27 4.84
CA ALA A 34 -0.21 0.61 3.99
C ALA A 34 0.48 1.62 3.06
N VAL A 35 -0.29 2.49 2.39
CA VAL A 35 0.25 3.55 1.52
C VAL A 35 1.17 4.50 2.28
N LEU A 36 0.75 4.98 3.46
CA LEU A 36 1.57 5.88 4.28
C LEU A 36 2.89 5.25 4.71
N ARG A 37 2.86 3.99 5.15
CA ARG A 37 4.06 3.26 5.57
C ARG A 37 5.01 3.00 4.40
N ALA A 38 4.48 2.59 3.24
CA ALA A 38 5.28 2.35 2.05
C ALA A 38 5.93 3.63 1.54
N GLU A 39 5.19 4.74 1.50
CA GLU A 39 5.73 6.05 1.13
C GLU A 39 6.87 6.48 2.07
N GLN A 40 6.67 6.34 3.38
CA GLN A 40 7.68 6.69 4.38
C GLN A 40 8.95 5.84 4.24
N LEU A 41 8.80 4.55 3.97
CA LEU A 41 9.93 3.64 3.75
C LEU A 41 10.73 4.03 2.51
N LEU A 42 10.06 4.31 1.39
CA LEU A 42 10.72 4.62 0.13
C LEU A 42 11.35 6.01 0.09
N GLN A 43 10.90 6.94 0.94
CA GLN A 43 11.43 8.30 0.99
C GLN A 43 12.93 8.36 1.28
N ALA A 44 13.47 7.37 1.99
CA ALA A 44 14.90 7.28 2.30
C ALA A 44 15.76 6.80 1.13
N TYR A 45 15.18 6.10 0.15
CA TYR A 45 15.93 5.37 -0.89
C TYR A 45 15.70 5.90 -2.31
N HIS A 46 14.62 6.65 -2.55
CA HIS A 46 14.23 7.10 -3.88
C HIS A 46 14.05 8.62 -3.95
N PRO A 47 15.00 9.35 -4.59
CA PRO A 47 14.92 10.80 -4.74
C PRO A 47 13.90 11.22 -5.81
N ASP A 48 13.68 10.38 -6.82
CA ASP A 48 12.68 10.62 -7.87
C ASP A 48 11.27 10.28 -7.38
N GLU A 49 10.37 11.26 -7.41
CA GLU A 49 9.03 11.11 -6.82
C GLU A 49 8.10 10.24 -7.67
N GLY A 50 8.22 10.29 -8.99
CA GLY A 50 7.39 9.49 -9.89
C GLY A 50 7.66 8.00 -9.72
N ARG A 51 8.94 7.61 -9.75
CA ARG A 51 9.38 6.24 -9.47
C ARG A 51 9.03 5.81 -8.06
N ARG A 52 9.18 6.71 -7.07
CA ARG A 52 8.80 6.42 -5.68
C ARG A 52 7.31 6.11 -5.55
N MET A 53 6.44 6.84 -6.25
CA MET A 53 5.00 6.60 -6.18
C MET A 53 4.59 5.29 -6.87
N ALA A 54 5.21 4.96 -8.01
CA ALA A 54 4.99 3.68 -8.69
C ALA A 54 5.42 2.48 -7.81
N LEU A 55 6.60 2.56 -7.20
CA LEU A 55 7.08 1.54 -6.26
C LEU A 55 6.21 1.43 -5.01
N CYS A 56 5.68 2.57 -4.53
CA CYS A 56 4.73 2.60 -3.42
C CYS A 56 3.47 1.81 -3.76
N GLU A 57 2.90 2.04 -4.95
CA GLU A 57 1.74 1.30 -5.45
C GLU A 57 2.01 -0.21 -5.53
N GLU A 58 3.12 -0.63 -6.13
CA GLU A 58 3.49 -2.05 -6.25
C GLU A 58 3.65 -2.72 -4.89
N LEU A 59 4.38 -2.09 -3.97
CA LEU A 59 4.60 -2.62 -2.62
C LEU A 59 3.29 -2.77 -1.84
N VAL A 60 2.40 -1.77 -1.93
CA VAL A 60 1.12 -1.81 -1.25
C VAL A 60 0.24 -2.92 -1.82
N ARG A 61 0.13 -3.02 -3.15
CA ARG A 61 -0.63 -4.09 -3.81
C ARG A 61 -0.12 -5.47 -3.41
N HIS A 62 1.20 -5.67 -3.45
CA HIS A 62 1.81 -6.94 -3.06
C HIS A 62 1.50 -7.29 -1.60
N ARG A 63 1.69 -6.33 -0.67
CA ARG A 63 1.40 -6.51 0.76
C ARG A 63 -0.07 -6.83 1.04
N LEU A 64 -1.00 -6.14 0.37
CA LEU A 64 -2.43 -6.36 0.57
C LEU A 64 -2.86 -7.72 0.00
N ALA A 65 -2.39 -8.07 -1.20
CA ALA A 65 -2.63 -9.38 -1.80
C ALA A 65 -2.10 -10.51 -0.91
N GLU A 66 -0.87 -10.39 -0.43
CA GLU A 66 -0.26 -11.36 0.50
C GLU A 66 -1.04 -11.47 1.81
N SER A 67 -1.52 -10.35 2.36
CA SER A 67 -2.35 -10.37 3.57
C SER A 67 -3.66 -11.13 3.34
N LEU A 68 -4.31 -10.93 2.18
CA LEU A 68 -5.54 -11.62 1.83
C LEU A 68 -5.33 -13.13 1.60
N THR A 69 -4.24 -13.53 0.94
CA THR A 69 -3.93 -14.95 0.76
C THR A 69 -3.61 -15.63 2.08
N ARG A 70 -2.83 -15.00 2.97
CA ARG A 70 -2.55 -15.52 4.32
C ARG A 70 -3.80 -15.64 5.19
N ARG A 71 -4.78 -14.72 5.06
CA ARG A 71 -6.06 -14.80 5.78
C ARG A 71 -6.97 -15.91 5.25
N ARG A 72 -6.86 -16.25 3.96
CA ARG A 72 -7.63 -17.32 3.31
C ARG A 72 -6.99 -18.70 3.44
N ALA A 73 -5.69 -18.76 3.73
CA ALA A 73 -5.02 -20.02 4.01
C ALA A 73 -5.62 -20.64 5.28
N PRO A 74 -6.23 -21.84 5.22
CA PRO A 74 -6.61 -22.54 6.43
C PRO A 74 -5.35 -22.71 7.28
N ARG A 75 -5.46 -22.42 8.58
CA ARG A 75 -4.40 -22.79 9.53
C ARG A 75 -4.22 -24.30 9.41
N LEU A 76 -3.21 -24.74 8.67
CA LEU A 76 -2.70 -26.10 8.79
C LEU A 76 -2.18 -26.19 10.21
N VAL A 77 -3.04 -26.68 11.09
CA VAL A 77 -2.66 -27.13 12.43
C VAL A 77 -1.73 -28.31 12.15
N ILE A 78 -0.43 -28.05 12.25
CA ILE A 78 0.56 -29.12 12.37
C ILE A 78 0.26 -29.75 13.72
N ALA A 79 -0.50 -30.84 13.71
CA ALA A 79 -0.65 -31.71 14.86
C ALA A 79 0.72 -32.37 15.07
N SER A 80 1.39 -31.97 16.15
CA SER A 80 2.54 -32.67 16.73
C SER A 80 2.06 -33.64 17.80
#